data_AF-A0A2K5QCJ0-F1
#
_entry.id   AF-A0A2K5QCJ0-F1
#
_cell.length_a   1.000
_cell.length_b   1.000
_cell.length_c   1.000
_cell.angle_alpha   90.00
_cell.angle_beta   90.00
_cell.angle_gamma   90.00
#
_symmetry.space_group_name_H-M   'P 1'
#
loop_
_entity.id
_entity.type
_entity.pdbx_description
1 polymer ?
#
loop_
_entity_poly.entity_id
_entity_poly.type
_entity_poly.pdbx_seq_one_letter_code
_entity_poly.pdbx_strand_id
1 'polypeptide(L)'
;MEETSQHCLSRLPDNSALKQQKLPAHRLCFTATRVLSVFFTMATFCLCMGSILIVSARSTQAIEINYTRTCANCAKLRETASNFDKECTCSIPFYLSEKMMGNVYMYYKLQGFHQNLYRYIRSRSNRQLVGKDVKSPLFFFLNQVDFSV
;
A
#
# COMPACT_ATOMS: atom_id res chain seq x y z
N MET A 1 14.29 -12.67 59.18
CA MET A 1 13.07 -11.87 58.92
C MET A 1 13.25 -10.64 59.77
N GLU A 2 13.62 -9.52 59.17
CA GLU A 2 13.80 -8.26 59.88
C GLU A 2 13.42 -7.11 58.93
N GLU A 3 12.14 -6.75 58.97
CA GLU A 3 11.68 -5.36 58.85
C GLU A 3 11.96 -4.70 60.22
N THR A 4 12.33 -3.42 60.34
CA THR A 4 11.57 -2.26 59.82
C THR A 4 12.44 -1.01 59.61
N SER A 5 12.18 -0.35 58.47
CA SER A 5 12.15 1.10 58.22
C SER A 5 13.04 2.08 59.03
N GLN A 6 14.01 2.68 58.33
CA GLN A 6 14.33 4.09 58.51
C GLN A 6 14.16 4.80 57.16
N HIS A 7 12.93 5.24 56.89
CA HIS A 7 12.67 6.30 55.92
C HIS A 7 13.23 7.60 56.50
N CYS A 8 14.56 7.75 56.44
CA CYS A 8 15.16 9.08 56.46
C CYS A 8 14.72 9.75 55.15
N LEU A 9 13.90 10.80 55.26
CA LEU A 9 13.79 11.82 54.22
C LEU A 9 15.16 12.48 54.07
N SER A 10 16.12 11.77 53.50
CA SER A 10 17.21 12.43 52.82
C SER A 10 16.50 13.15 51.68
N ARG A 11 16.43 14.48 51.76
CA ARG A 11 16.14 15.35 50.62
C ARG A 11 17.27 15.28 49.58
N LEU A 12 17.95 14.13 49.50
CA LEU A 12 19.09 13.88 48.66
C LEU A 12 18.57 13.30 47.36
N PRO A 13 18.84 13.96 46.22
CA PRO A 13 18.46 13.42 44.94
C PRO A 13 19.19 12.10 44.68
N ASP A 14 18.45 11.14 44.14
CA ASP A 14 18.95 9.84 43.69
C ASP A 14 20.07 10.03 42.66
N ASN A 15 21.20 9.36 42.89
CA ASN A 15 22.45 9.56 42.15
C ASN A 15 22.58 8.74 40.86
N SER A 16 21.49 8.12 40.42
CA SER A 16 21.40 7.39 39.15
C SER A 16 21.74 8.28 37.94
N ALA A 17 22.55 7.78 37.01
CA ALA A 17 23.05 8.53 35.84
C ALA A 17 21.94 9.13 34.95
N LEU A 18 20.78 8.46 34.86
CA LEU A 18 19.59 8.97 34.16
C LEU A 18 18.98 10.18 34.87
N LYS A 19 18.77 10.09 36.19
CA LYS A 19 18.21 11.19 36.99
C LYS A 19 19.17 12.37 37.11
N GLN A 20 20.48 12.11 37.11
CA GLN A 20 21.52 13.14 37.06
C GLN A 20 21.82 13.66 35.66
N GLN A 21 21.17 13.13 34.61
CA GLN A 21 21.41 13.50 33.21
C GLN A 21 22.90 13.39 32.79
N LYS A 22 23.63 12.42 33.36
CA LYS A 22 25.05 12.13 33.08
C LYS A 22 25.23 10.98 32.10
N LEU A 23 24.20 10.62 31.35
CA LEU A 23 24.32 9.61 30.31
C LEU A 23 25.30 10.09 29.23
N PRO A 24 26.18 9.20 28.72
CA PRO A 24 27.09 9.56 27.64
C PRO A 24 26.25 9.95 26.41
N ALA A 25 26.39 11.20 25.96
CA ALA A 25 25.71 11.71 24.79
C ALA A 25 26.75 12.10 23.74
N HIS A 26 26.58 11.59 22.52
CA HIS A 26 27.40 12.03 21.39
C HIS A 26 26.83 13.36 20.86
N ARG A 27 27.59 14.45 21.03
CA ARG A 27 27.18 15.77 20.53
C ARG A 27 27.56 15.91 19.06
N LEU A 28 26.61 15.68 18.16
CA LEU A 28 26.84 15.88 16.74
C LEU A 28 26.80 17.37 16.41
N CYS A 29 27.95 17.96 16.08
CA CYS A 29 28.02 19.32 15.56
C CYS A 29 27.98 19.30 14.03
N PHE A 30 27.02 20.01 13.45
CA PHE A 30 26.86 20.15 12.00
C PHE A 30 27.65 21.36 11.49
N THR A 31 28.92 21.15 11.19
CA THR A 31 29.77 22.13 10.50
C THR A 31 29.45 22.14 9.00
N ALA A 32 29.46 23.31 8.36
CA ALA A 32 29.15 23.49 6.94
C ALA A 32 29.93 22.50 6.04
N THR A 33 31.24 22.31 6.29
CA THR A 33 32.08 21.38 5.53
C THR A 33 31.63 19.92 5.66
N ARG A 34 31.22 19.49 6.86
CA ARG A 34 30.77 18.11 7.11
C ARG A 34 29.43 17.86 6.42
N VAL A 35 28.51 18.82 6.53
CA VAL A 35 27.18 18.74 5.90
C VAL A 35 27.31 18.70 4.38
N LEU A 36 28.16 19.57 3.81
CA LEU A 36 28.41 19.63 2.39
C LEU A 36 28.98 18.29 1.85
N SER A 37 29.93 17.69 2.56
CA SER A 37 30.49 16.38 2.19
C SER A 37 29.42 15.28 2.16
N VAL A 38 28.56 15.22 3.17
CA VAL A 38 27.49 14.21 3.24
C VAL A 38 26.51 14.40 2.07
N PHE A 39 26.11 15.64 1.79
CA PHE A 39 25.23 15.92 0.66
C PHE A 39 25.83 15.52 -0.69
N PHE A 40 27.12 15.78 -0.92
CA PHE A 40 27.77 15.34 -2.15
C PHE A 40 27.79 13.81 -2.27
N THR A 41 28.14 13.09 -1.21
CA THR A 41 28.13 11.62 -1.24
C THR A 41 26.74 11.04 -1.50
N MET A 42 25.71 11.61 -0.87
CA MET A 42 24.33 11.19 -1.07
C MET A 42 23.83 11.53 -2.47
N ALA A 43 24.20 12.71 -3.01
CA ALA A 43 23.84 13.12 -4.35
C ALA A 43 24.43 12.18 -5.40
N THR A 44 25.73 11.87 -5.32
CA THR A 44 26.37 10.91 -6.23
C THR A 44 25.70 9.54 -6.16
N PHE A 45 25.40 9.04 -4.95
CA PHE A 45 24.69 7.77 -4.77
C PHE A 45 23.30 7.80 -5.43
N CYS A 46 22.50 8.83 -5.17
CA CYS A 46 21.17 9.00 -5.75
C CYS A 46 21.21 9.13 -7.27
N LEU A 47 22.22 9.80 -7.84
CA LEU A 47 22.39 9.91 -9.30
C LEU A 47 22.69 8.55 -9.94
N CYS A 48 23.59 7.77 -9.34
CA CYS A 48 23.90 6.42 -9.82
C CYS A 48 22.66 5.52 -9.76
N MET A 49 22.01 5.46 -8.59
CA MET A 49 20.81 4.63 -8.40
C MET A 49 19.64 5.08 -9.29
N GLY A 50 19.40 6.39 -9.39
CA GLY A 50 18.36 6.95 -10.25
C GLY A 50 18.58 6.63 -11.72
N SER A 51 19.83 6.70 -12.19
CA SER A 51 20.20 6.36 -13.57
C SER A 51 19.90 4.88 -13.87
N ILE A 52 20.29 3.98 -12.97
CA ILE A 52 20.02 2.53 -13.10
C ILE A 52 18.51 2.27 -13.15
N LEU A 53 17.74 2.89 -12.25
CA LEU A 53 16.28 2.74 -12.22
C LEU A 53 15.61 3.22 -13.50
N ILE A 54 16.04 4.36 -14.05
CA ILE A 54 15.50 4.91 -15.30
C ILE A 54 15.79 3.99 -16.48
N VAL A 55 17.02 3.46 -16.58
CA VAL A 55 17.39 2.52 -17.66
C VAL A 55 16.54 1.25 -17.57
N SER A 56 16.41 0.68 -16.37
CA SER A 56 15.58 -0.51 -16.14
C SER A 56 14.11 -0.27 -16.48
N ALA A 57 13.55 0.89 -16.09
CA ALA A 57 12.16 1.24 -16.38
C ALA A 57 11.90 1.37 -17.89
N ARG A 58 12.85 1.94 -18.64
CA ARG A 58 12.74 2.10 -20.11
C ARG A 58 12.94 0.81 -20.88
N SER A 59 13.65 -0.16 -20.32
CA SER A 59 13.85 -1.48 -20.95
C SER A 59 12.57 -2.33 -21.00
N THR A 60 11.56 -2.00 -20.19
CA THR A 60 10.30 -2.76 -20.15
C THR A 60 9.37 -2.28 -21.26
N GLN A 61 9.11 -3.12 -22.24
CA GLN A 61 8.14 -2.84 -23.31
C GLN A 61 6.72 -3.04 -22.77
N ALA A 62 5.87 -2.00 -22.88
CA ALA A 62 4.46 -2.06 -22.50
C ALA A 62 3.59 -1.44 -23.60
N ILE A 63 2.45 -2.06 -23.88
CA ILE A 63 1.45 -1.56 -24.83
C ILE A 63 0.13 -1.40 -24.08
N GLU A 64 -0.41 -0.17 -24.04
CA GLU A 64 -1.72 0.14 -23.45
C GLU A 64 -2.73 0.39 -24.57
N ILE A 65 -3.80 -0.40 -24.62
CA ILE A 65 -4.87 -0.28 -25.62
C ILE A 65 -6.15 0.14 -24.90
N ASN A 66 -6.66 1.34 -25.21
CA ASN A 66 -7.93 1.80 -24.69
C ASN A 66 -9.07 1.37 -25.61
N TYR A 67 -9.88 0.41 -25.13
CA TYR A 67 -10.98 -0.18 -25.88
C TYR A 67 -12.36 0.44 -25.57
N THR A 68 -12.42 1.47 -24.71
CA THR A 68 -13.68 2.04 -24.21
C THR A 68 -14.59 2.57 -25.32
N ARG A 69 -14.03 3.31 -26.28
CA ARG A 69 -14.80 3.90 -27.39
C ARG A 69 -15.07 2.89 -28.51
N THR A 70 -14.09 2.07 -28.85
CA THR A 70 -14.20 1.08 -29.93
C THR A 70 -15.25 0.03 -29.60
N CYS A 71 -15.35 -0.36 -28.33
CA CYS A 71 -16.34 -1.34 -27.85
C CYS A 71 -17.57 -0.69 -27.19
N ALA A 72 -17.86 0.58 -27.48
CA ALA A 72 -18.94 1.32 -26.83
C ALA A 72 -20.33 0.70 -27.04
N ASN A 73 -20.57 0.06 -28.18
CA ASN A 73 -21.84 -0.62 -28.46
C ASN A 73 -22.08 -1.79 -27.49
N CYS A 74 -21.04 -2.58 -27.20
CA CYS A 74 -21.12 -3.65 -26.21
C CYS A 74 -21.27 -3.08 -24.79
N ALA A 75 -20.57 -2.00 -24.46
CA ALA A 75 -20.73 -1.32 -23.17
C ALA A 75 -22.17 -0.85 -22.96
N LYS A 76 -22.77 -0.20 -23.97
CA LYS A 76 -24.16 0.25 -23.96
C LYS A 76 -25.15 -0.92 -23.83
N LEU A 77 -24.88 -2.04 -24.50
CA LEU A 77 -25.71 -3.25 -24.36
C LEU A 77 -25.73 -3.76 -22.91
N ARG A 78 -24.60 -3.65 -22.19
CA ARG A 78 -24.42 -4.10 -20.79
C ARG A 78 -25.00 -3.15 -19.75
N GLU A 79 -25.34 -1.90 -20.09
CA GLU A 79 -26.03 -0.98 -19.17
C GLU A 79 -27.40 -1.53 -18.76
N THR A 80 -28.05 -2.30 -19.63
CA THR A 80 -29.32 -2.95 -19.32
C THR A 80 -29.08 -4.38 -18.85
N ALA A 81 -29.36 -4.65 -17.57
CA ALA A 81 -29.11 -5.95 -16.95
C ALA A 81 -29.83 -7.13 -17.64
N SER A 82 -30.97 -6.90 -18.29
CA SER A 82 -31.71 -7.93 -19.03
C SER A 82 -31.01 -8.43 -20.30
N ASN A 83 -30.00 -7.70 -20.81
CA ASN A 83 -29.23 -8.12 -21.98
C ASN A 83 -28.03 -9.00 -21.61
N PHE A 84 -27.94 -9.55 -20.39
CA PHE A 84 -26.80 -10.35 -19.94
C PHE A 84 -26.52 -11.55 -20.87
N ASP A 85 -27.58 -12.22 -21.32
CA ASP A 85 -27.49 -13.44 -22.15
C ASP A 85 -27.15 -13.17 -23.63
N LYS A 86 -27.18 -11.92 -24.08
CA LYS A 86 -26.82 -11.58 -25.47
C LYS A 86 -25.30 -11.63 -25.63
N GLU A 87 -24.78 -12.27 -26.66
CA GLU A 87 -23.33 -12.24 -26.92
C GLU A 87 -22.95 -10.91 -27.58
N CYS A 88 -21.83 -10.31 -27.16
CA CYS A 88 -21.25 -9.13 -27.80
C CYS A 88 -19.73 -9.26 -27.80
N THR A 89 -19.17 -9.44 -28.99
CA THR A 89 -17.73 -9.61 -29.19
C THR A 89 -17.15 -8.33 -29.77
N CYS A 90 -16.07 -7.84 -29.16
CA CYS A 90 -15.32 -6.69 -29.67
C CYS A 90 -13.86 -7.11 -29.87
N SER A 91 -13.34 -6.88 -31.07
CA SER A 91 -11.96 -7.20 -31.43
C SER A 91 -11.26 -5.93 -31.86
N ILE A 92 -10.05 -5.71 -31.35
CA ILE A 92 -9.24 -4.54 -31.68
C ILE A 92 -7.93 -5.03 -32.27
N PRO A 93 -7.67 -4.75 -33.55
CA PRO A 93 -6.38 -5.06 -34.14
C PRO A 93 -5.33 -4.12 -33.55
N PHE A 94 -4.19 -4.69 -33.17
CA PHE A 94 -3.02 -3.92 -32.72
C PHE A 94 -1.75 -4.57 -33.27
N TYR A 95 -0.71 -3.75 -33.37
CA TYR A 95 0.58 -4.16 -33.90
C TYR A 95 1.65 -4.01 -32.81
N LEU A 96 2.58 -4.96 -32.77
CA LEU A 96 3.76 -4.86 -31.90
C LEU A 96 4.91 -4.27 -32.72
N SER A 97 5.32 -3.05 -32.39
CA SER A 97 6.43 -2.37 -33.06
C SER A 97 7.78 -3.05 -32.79
N GLU A 98 7.92 -3.72 -31.65
CA GLU A 98 9.14 -4.39 -31.22
C GLU A 98 8.83 -5.76 -30.64
N LYS A 99 9.84 -6.65 -30.69
CA LYS A 99 9.74 -7.99 -30.09
C LYS A 99 9.90 -7.89 -28.58
N MET A 100 8.86 -8.30 -27.85
CA MET A 100 8.92 -8.46 -26.39
C MET A 100 9.83 -9.64 -26.04
N MET A 101 10.93 -9.36 -25.34
CA MET A 101 11.85 -10.39 -24.86
C MET A 101 11.46 -10.84 -23.45
N GLY A 102 11.32 -12.15 -23.24
CA GLY A 102 10.99 -12.73 -21.94
C GLY A 102 9.51 -13.06 -21.77
N ASN A 103 9.04 -13.06 -20.52
CA ASN A 103 7.67 -13.43 -20.16
C ASN A 103 6.70 -12.27 -20.41
N VAL A 104 5.56 -12.56 -21.02
CA VAL A 104 4.52 -11.58 -21.34
C VAL A 104 3.36 -11.70 -20.36
N TYR A 105 2.92 -10.56 -19.82
CA TYR A 105 1.80 -10.47 -18.89
C TYR A 105 0.71 -9.57 -19.48
N MET A 106 -0.55 -9.95 -19.29
CA MET A 106 -1.71 -9.18 -19.73
C MET A 106 -2.47 -8.64 -18.52
N TYR A 107 -2.74 -7.34 -18.50
CA TYR A 107 -3.49 -6.68 -17.45
C TYR A 107 -4.67 -5.93 -18.03
N TYR A 108 -5.76 -5.85 -17.27
CA TYR A 108 -6.88 -4.96 -17.56
C TYR A 108 -6.81 -3.74 -16.64
N LYS A 109 -7.17 -2.57 -17.17
CA LYS A 109 -7.12 -1.29 -16.44
C LYS A 109 -8.53 -0.70 -16.39
N LEU A 110 -9.00 -0.40 -15.18
CA LEU A 110 -10.28 0.27 -14.94
C LEU A 110 -10.00 1.70 -14.48
N GLN A 111 -10.72 2.66 -15.04
CA GLN A 111 -10.69 4.07 -14.63
C GLN A 111 -12.03 4.46 -14.00
N GLY A 112 -12.01 5.36 -13.01
CA GLY A 112 -13.22 5.81 -12.31
C GLY A 112 -13.83 4.76 -11.36
N PHE A 113 -13.10 3.69 -11.04
CA PHE A 113 -13.56 2.63 -10.14
C PHE A 113 -12.83 2.69 -8.79
N HIS A 114 -13.54 3.05 -7.73
CA HIS A 114 -12.98 3.29 -6.40
C HIS A 114 -13.04 2.04 -5.50
N GLN A 115 -12.11 1.11 -5.68
CA GLN A 115 -12.01 -0.10 -4.84
C GLN A 115 -11.58 0.19 -3.40
N ASN A 116 -10.94 1.33 -3.15
CA ASN A 116 -10.44 1.73 -1.83
C ASN A 116 -11.53 2.29 -0.89
N LEU A 117 -12.79 2.32 -1.31
CA LEU A 117 -13.89 2.77 -0.47
C LEU A 117 -14.11 1.80 0.70
N TYR A 118 -14.12 2.32 1.95
CA TYR A 118 -14.23 1.48 3.14
C TYR A 118 -15.44 0.51 3.11
N ARG A 119 -16.62 1.01 2.71
CA ARG A 119 -17.83 0.17 2.59
C ARG A 119 -17.69 -0.92 1.53
N TYR A 120 -16.99 -0.64 0.42
CA TYR A 120 -16.70 -1.63 -0.62
C TYR A 120 -15.80 -2.75 -0.08
N ILE A 121 -14.75 -2.39 0.66
CA ILE A 121 -13.83 -3.34 1.27
C ILE A 121 -14.52 -4.19 2.35
N ARG A 122 -15.43 -3.59 3.15
CA ARG A 122 -16.16 -4.27 4.22
C ARG A 122 -17.25 -5.22 3.69
N SER A 123 -17.81 -4.94 2.51
CA SER A 123 -18.91 -5.72 1.90
C SER A 123 -18.44 -7.04 1.26
N ARG A 124 -17.70 -7.86 2.00
CA ARG A 124 -17.26 -9.21 1.60
C ARG A 124 -17.20 -10.16 2.79
N SER A 125 -17.46 -11.44 2.57
CA SER A 125 -17.38 -12.49 3.59
C SER A 125 -16.21 -13.43 3.32
N ASN A 126 -15.18 -13.39 4.16
CA ASN A 126 -14.02 -14.29 4.02
C ASN A 126 -14.40 -15.76 4.20
N ARG A 127 -15.40 -16.07 5.04
CA ARG A 127 -15.88 -17.45 5.24
C ARG A 127 -16.48 -18.01 3.95
N GLN A 128 -17.27 -17.19 3.25
CA GLN A 128 -17.86 -17.55 1.98
C GLN A 128 -16.80 -17.73 0.88
N LEU A 129 -15.80 -16.84 0.82
CA LEU A 129 -14.72 -16.92 -0.18
C LEU A 129 -13.84 -18.16 -0.03
N VAL A 130 -13.73 -18.70 1.19
CA VAL A 130 -13.02 -19.96 1.48
C VAL A 130 -13.94 -21.19 1.32
N GLY A 131 -15.21 -21.00 0.95
CA GLY A 131 -16.17 -22.09 0.75
C GLY A 131 -16.72 -22.70 2.04
N LYS A 132 -16.58 -22.03 3.19
CA LYS A 132 -17.19 -22.48 4.45
C LYS A 132 -18.69 -22.16 4.42
N ASP A 133 -19.52 -23.13 4.80
CA ASP A 133 -20.96 -22.91 4.87
C ASP A 133 -21.26 -21.73 5.81
N VAL A 134 -22.05 -20.79 5.27
CA VAL A 134 -22.48 -19.56 5.94
C VAL A 134 -23.81 -19.78 6.67
N LYS A 135 -24.42 -20.97 6.54
CA LYS A 135 -25.56 -21.41 7.35
C LYS A 135 -25.13 -21.68 8.78
N SER A 136 -25.02 -20.61 9.56
CA SER A 136 -25.17 -20.66 11.01
C SER A 136 -26.20 -19.59 11.41
N PRO A 137 -27.47 -19.98 11.62
CA PRO A 137 -28.53 -19.08 12.03
C PRO A 137 -28.44 -18.85 13.54
N LEU A 138 -27.46 -18.06 13.99
CA LEU A 138 -27.53 -17.40 15.32
C LEU A 138 -26.45 -16.34 15.58
N PHE A 139 -25.57 -16.02 14.62
CA PHE A 139 -24.45 -15.08 14.87
C PHE A 139 -24.46 -13.84 13.97
N PHE A 140 -25.41 -13.72 13.04
CA PHE A 140 -25.54 -12.53 12.20
C PHE A 140 -26.18 -11.33 12.92
N PHE A 141 -26.94 -11.55 14.00
CA PHE A 141 -27.58 -10.47 14.76
C PHE A 141 -26.69 -9.82 15.84
N LEU A 142 -25.55 -10.41 16.22
CA LEU A 142 -24.69 -9.83 17.26
C LEU A 142 -23.58 -8.90 16.73
N ASN A 143 -23.41 -8.77 15.41
CA ASN A 143 -22.47 -7.82 14.80
C ASN A 143 -23.16 -6.82 13.85
N GLN A 144 -24.48 -6.63 14.00
CA GLN A 144 -25.25 -5.61 13.31
C GLN A 144 -25.82 -4.56 14.28
N VAL A 145 -25.27 -4.47 15.51
CA VAL A 145 -25.46 -3.32 16.41
C VAL A 145 -24.16 -2.51 16.43
N ASP A 146 -23.79 -1.98 15.27
CA ASP A 146 -22.93 -0.79 15.12
C ASP A 146 -23.42 0.00 13.90
N PHE A 147 -24.75 0.10 13.79
CA PHE A 147 -25.42 1.18 13.10
C PHE A 147 -26.20 1.94 14.16
N SER A 148 -25.51 2.81 14.88
CA SER A 148 -26.13 3.86 15.68
C SER A 148 -25.46 5.19 15.34
N VAL A 149 -26.31 6.04 14.75
CA VAL A 149 -26.15 7.45 14.35
C VAL A 149 -25.32 7.68 13.08
#